data_AF-A0AAQ0HH12-F1
#
_entry.id   AF-A0AAQ0HH12-F1
#
_cell.length_a   1.000
_cell.length_b   1.000
_cell.length_c   1.000
_cell.angle_alpha   90.00
_cell.angle_beta   90.00
_cell.angle_gamma   90.00
#
_symmetry.space_group_name_H-M   'P 1'
#
loop_
_entity.id
_entity.type
_entity.pdbx_description
1 polymer ?
#
loop_
_entity_poly.entity_id
_entity_poly.type
_entity_poly.pdbx_seq_one_letter_code
_entity_poly.pdbx_strand_id
1 'polypeptide(L)'
;MARVRDNPPGMVHVRLNRQVAARMDFFTDRAGGAIATYQKIPGNEAQGSHPQLYAQLIPEANRRARDEGMTDRIHEIVAKDLRRLYPTLDADRVDDHNQWVARMLPEFYPGCAAEVRRFLDRQAASRGRLHFCCDYLAQALVTGAAASGKAAAGRLVAQGA
;
A
#
# COMPACT_ATOMS: atom_id res chain seq x y z
N MET A 1 7.63 16.72 -17.42
CA MET A 1 7.55 15.36 -16.84
C MET A 1 6.22 15.24 -16.11
N ALA A 2 5.48 14.14 -16.28
CA ALA A 2 4.32 13.88 -15.43
C ALA A 2 4.83 13.83 -13.99
N ARG A 3 4.31 14.70 -13.11
CA ARG A 3 4.68 14.68 -11.70
C ARG A 3 3.89 13.54 -11.06
N VAL A 4 4.46 12.33 -11.06
CA VAL A 4 3.92 11.24 -10.25
C VAL A 4 4.13 11.64 -8.80
N ARG A 5 3.04 11.66 -8.05
CA ARG A 5 3.05 11.88 -6.61
C ARG A 5 2.73 10.53 -5.99
N ASP A 6 3.40 10.22 -4.90
CA ASP A 6 3.18 8.99 -4.17
C ASP A 6 2.76 9.33 -2.74
N ASN A 7 1.82 8.55 -2.21
CA ASN A 7 1.47 8.56 -0.81
C ASN A 7 2.21 7.40 -0.11
N PRO A 8 3.03 7.66 0.92
CA PRO A 8 3.68 6.60 1.67
C PRO A 8 2.72 6.00 2.72
N PRO A 9 2.36 4.72 2.62
CA PRO A 9 1.61 4.07 3.69
C PRO A 9 2.55 3.60 4.81
N GLY A 10 2.17 3.93 6.03
CA GLY A 10 2.61 3.27 7.25
C GLY A 10 1.66 2.12 7.58
N MET A 11 2.25 0.96 7.88
CA MET A 11 1.54 -0.24 8.28
C MET A 11 2.18 -0.82 9.54
N VAL A 12 1.37 -1.44 10.38
CA VAL A 12 1.85 -2.31 11.46
C VAL A 12 1.30 -3.71 11.27
N HIS A 13 2.15 -4.69 11.49
CA HIS A 13 1.80 -6.09 11.58
C HIS A 13 2.04 -6.53 13.02
N VAL A 14 1.05 -7.12 13.68
CA VAL A 14 1.17 -7.62 15.05
C VAL A 14 1.00 -9.12 15.04
N ARG A 15 2.03 -9.87 15.41
CA ARG A 15 1.95 -11.32 15.56
C ARG A 15 1.21 -11.66 16.85
N LEU A 16 0.31 -12.64 16.77
CA LEU A 16 -0.47 -13.14 17.91
C LEU A 16 -0.05 -14.57 18.30
N ASN A 17 -0.24 -14.90 19.57
CA ASN A 17 -0.03 -16.25 20.13
C ASN A 17 -1.27 -17.15 20.02
N ARG A 18 -2.38 -16.64 19.48
CA ARG A 18 -3.66 -17.34 19.39
C ARG A 18 -4.32 -17.13 18.03
N GLN A 19 -5.12 -18.11 17.62
CA GLN A 19 -5.92 -18.02 16.40
C GLN A 19 -6.96 -16.92 16.47
N VAL A 20 -7.26 -16.33 15.31
CA VAL A 20 -8.26 -15.30 15.13
C VAL A 20 -9.14 -15.64 13.93
N ALA A 21 -10.44 -15.34 14.03
CA ALA A 21 -11.33 -15.43 12.88
C ALA A 21 -10.96 -14.34 11.86
N ALA A 22 -10.91 -14.71 10.58
CA ALA A 22 -10.63 -13.78 9.50
C ALA A 22 -11.63 -12.63 9.50
N ARG A 23 -11.12 -11.40 9.43
CA ARG A 23 -11.93 -10.19 9.39
C ARG A 23 -11.17 -9.08 8.67
N MET A 24 -11.90 -8.24 7.94
CA MET A 24 -11.37 -7.01 7.36
C MET A 24 -12.38 -5.89 7.59
N ASP A 25 -11.88 -4.77 8.12
CA ASP A 25 -12.65 -3.56 8.33
C ASP A 25 -11.97 -2.38 7.61
N PHE A 26 -12.79 -1.52 7.03
CA PHE A 26 -12.35 -0.26 6.45
C PHE A 26 -12.97 0.89 7.24
N PHE A 27 -12.17 1.92 7.47
CA PHE A 27 -12.59 3.10 8.21
C PHE A 27 -12.42 4.35 7.38
N THR A 28 -13.30 5.30 7.63
CA THR A 28 -13.19 6.67 7.13
C THR A 28 -12.65 7.56 8.24
N ASP A 29 -12.21 8.77 7.87
CA ASP A 29 -11.83 9.83 8.80
C ASP A 29 -12.90 10.12 9.88
N ARG A 30 -14.19 9.93 9.54
CA ARG A 30 -15.33 10.09 10.47
C ARG A 30 -15.33 9.09 11.63
N ALA A 31 -14.58 7.99 11.53
CA ALA A 31 -14.46 7.02 12.61
C ALA A 31 -13.54 7.48 13.75
N GLY A 32 -12.80 8.60 13.58
CA GLY A 32 -12.03 9.25 14.64
C GLY A 32 -10.76 8.51 15.08
N GLY A 33 -10.20 7.64 14.23
CA GLY A 33 -8.99 6.87 14.51
C GLY A 33 -7.90 7.05 13.44
N ALA A 34 -6.73 6.46 13.68
CA ALA A 34 -5.57 6.54 12.78
C ALA A 34 -5.51 5.42 11.73
N ILE A 35 -6.41 4.43 11.79
CA ILE A 35 -6.40 3.24 10.94
C ILE A 35 -7.39 3.42 9.78
N ALA A 36 -6.93 3.24 8.53
CA ALA A 36 -7.75 3.17 7.33
C ALA A 36 -8.26 1.73 7.08
N THR A 37 -7.38 0.75 7.24
CA THR A 37 -7.66 -0.67 6.98
C THR A 37 -7.19 -1.48 8.17
N TYR A 38 -8.05 -2.35 8.69
CA TYR A 38 -7.72 -3.30 9.75
C TYR A 38 -8.04 -4.72 9.29
N GLN A 39 -7.15 -5.67 9.55
CA GLN A 39 -7.39 -7.08 9.26
C GLN A 39 -7.00 -7.97 10.44
N LYS A 40 -7.80 -9.01 10.66
CA LYS A 40 -7.44 -10.20 11.43
C LYS A 40 -7.13 -11.30 10.44
N ILE A 41 -5.89 -11.79 10.46
CA ILE A 41 -5.42 -12.81 9.54
C ILE A 41 -5.18 -14.09 10.36
N PRO A 42 -5.92 -15.18 10.12
CA PRO A 42 -5.69 -16.45 10.80
C PRO A 42 -4.31 -17.01 10.46
N GLY A 43 -3.72 -17.74 11.39
CA GLY A 43 -2.48 -18.46 11.13
C GLY A 43 -2.76 -19.77 10.41
N ASN A 44 -1.77 -20.26 9.68
CA ASN A 44 -1.79 -21.57 9.05
C ASN A 44 -0.48 -22.31 9.39
N GLU A 45 -0.56 -23.23 10.36
CA GLU A 45 0.59 -24.00 10.83
C GLU A 45 1.24 -24.82 9.70
N ALA A 46 0.43 -25.39 8.80
CA ALA A 46 0.94 -26.18 7.67
C ALA A 46 1.75 -25.33 6.67
N GLN A 47 1.54 -24.01 6.65
CA GLN A 47 2.27 -23.06 5.81
C GLN A 47 3.28 -22.22 6.61
N GLY A 48 3.47 -22.53 7.90
CA GLY A 48 4.37 -21.78 8.78
C GLY A 48 3.95 -20.33 9.04
N SER A 49 2.68 -19.98 8.85
CA SER A 49 2.18 -18.63 9.09
C SER A 49 1.52 -18.50 10.45
N HIS A 50 1.83 -17.42 11.17
CA HIS A 50 1.25 -17.12 12.47
C HIS A 50 0.00 -16.24 12.34
N PRO A 51 -0.96 -16.35 13.27
CA PRO A 51 -2.07 -15.42 13.32
C PRO A 51 -1.54 -14.01 13.55
N GLN A 52 -2.14 -13.02 12.89
CA GLN A 52 -1.67 -11.64 12.96
C GLN A 52 -2.79 -10.62 12.80
N LEU A 53 -2.53 -9.42 13.31
CA LEU A 53 -3.28 -8.21 12.98
C LEU A 53 -2.50 -7.39 11.97
N TYR A 54 -3.21 -6.79 11.01
CA TYR A 54 -2.67 -5.79 10.11
C TYR A 54 -3.44 -4.49 10.31
N ALA A 55 -2.72 -3.37 10.40
CA ALA A 55 -3.33 -2.05 10.39
C ALA A 55 -2.57 -1.11 9.46
N GLN A 56 -3.30 -0.43 8.57
CA GLN A 56 -2.76 0.59 7.68
C GLN A 56 -3.23 1.97 8.14
N LEU A 57 -2.33 2.95 8.13
CA LEU A 57 -2.64 4.32 8.53
C LEU A 57 -3.50 5.06 7.48
N ILE A 58 -4.38 5.94 7.97
CA ILE A 58 -5.00 7.00 7.14
C ILE A 58 -3.95 8.01 6.63
N PRO A 59 -4.21 8.75 5.54
CA PRO A 59 -3.27 9.75 5.01
C PRO A 59 -2.81 10.80 6.02
N GLU A 60 -3.70 11.26 6.90
CA GLU A 60 -3.42 12.23 7.96
C GLU A 60 -2.40 11.68 8.96
N ALA A 61 -2.58 10.42 9.36
CA ALA A 61 -1.67 9.73 10.27
C ALA A 61 -0.33 9.41 9.60
N ASN A 62 -0.30 9.15 8.29
CA ASN A 62 0.95 9.04 7.52
C ASN A 62 1.74 10.35 7.52
N ARG A 63 1.07 11.49 7.26
CA ARG A 63 1.72 12.81 7.33
C ARG A 63 2.30 13.04 8.72
N ARG A 64 1.50 12.80 9.76
CA ARG A 64 1.95 12.89 11.15
C ARG A 64 3.17 12.01 11.45
N ALA A 65 3.12 10.72 11.08
CA ALA A 65 4.22 9.79 11.30
C ALA A 65 5.52 10.26 10.63
N ARG A 66 5.43 10.84 9.43
CA ARG A 66 6.57 11.40 8.73
C ARG A 66 7.10 12.66 9.41
N ASP A 67 6.23 13.61 9.72
CA ASP A 67 6.60 14.91 10.27
C ASP A 67 7.19 14.78 11.69
N GLU A 68 6.73 13.79 12.46
CA GLU A 68 7.21 13.49 13.82
C GLU A 68 8.37 12.48 13.86
N GLY A 69 8.85 11.96 12.71
CA GLY A 69 9.93 10.98 12.68
C GLY A 69 9.57 9.66 13.38
N MET A 70 8.35 9.17 13.15
CA MET A 70 7.78 7.95 13.75
C MET A 70 7.54 6.83 12.73
N THR A 71 8.19 6.86 11.57
CA THR A 71 8.00 5.88 10.49
C THR A 71 8.42 4.45 10.89
N ASP A 72 9.25 4.31 11.92
CA ASP A 72 9.67 3.06 12.56
C ASP A 72 8.86 2.71 13.82
N ARG A 73 8.00 3.62 14.28
CA ARG A 73 7.19 3.54 15.52
C ARG A 73 5.70 3.69 15.25
N ILE A 74 5.25 3.21 14.10
CA ILE A 74 3.84 3.29 13.66
C ILE A 74 2.89 2.62 14.66
N HIS A 75 3.32 1.54 15.31
CA HIS A 75 2.59 0.84 16.35
C HIS A 75 2.15 1.78 17.50
N GLU A 76 2.95 2.79 17.85
CA GLU A 76 2.60 3.78 18.88
C GLU A 76 1.42 4.64 18.44
N ILE A 77 1.37 5.02 17.16
CA ILE A 77 0.31 5.86 16.58
C ILE A 77 -1.05 5.13 16.63
N VAL A 78 -1.05 3.82 16.35
CA VAL A 78 -2.29 3.03 16.28
C VAL A 78 -2.63 2.27 17.56
N ALA A 79 -1.80 2.35 18.61
CA ALA A 79 -1.94 1.52 19.80
C ALA A 79 -3.34 1.61 20.45
N LYS A 80 -3.89 2.83 20.56
CA LYS A 80 -5.23 3.06 21.10
C LYS A 80 -6.32 2.40 20.24
N ASP A 81 -6.22 2.55 18.92
CA ASP A 81 -7.20 1.98 17.99
C ASP A 81 -7.11 0.46 17.93
N LEU A 82 -5.89 -0.10 17.95
CA LEU A 82 -5.70 -1.55 17.99
C LEU A 82 -6.29 -2.16 19.25
N ARG A 83 -6.10 -1.56 20.43
CA ARG A 83 -6.75 -2.03 21.68
C ARG A 83 -8.27 -1.94 21.62
N ARG A 84 -8.81 -0.89 20.98
CA ARG A 84 -10.25 -0.76 20.78
C ARG A 84 -10.81 -1.85 19.85
N LEU A 85 -10.10 -2.18 18.77
CA LEU A 85 -10.51 -3.19 17.78
C LEU A 85 -10.22 -4.63 18.25
N TYR A 86 -9.24 -4.80 19.14
CA TYR A 86 -8.80 -6.07 19.70
C TYR A 86 -8.45 -5.91 21.19
N PRO A 87 -9.43 -5.98 22.10
CA PRO A 87 -9.23 -5.67 23.53
C PRO A 87 -8.20 -6.54 24.26
N THR A 88 -7.93 -7.75 23.79
CA THR A 88 -6.97 -8.68 24.38
C THR A 88 -5.55 -8.53 23.81
N LEU A 89 -5.29 -7.45 23.06
CA LEU A 89 -4.02 -7.21 22.34
C LEU A 89 -2.79 -7.42 23.21
N ASP A 90 -2.75 -6.81 24.40
CA ASP A 90 -1.54 -6.82 25.22
C ASP A 90 -1.23 -8.23 25.76
N ALA A 91 -2.23 -9.10 25.91
CA ALA A 91 -2.04 -10.49 26.34
C ALA A 91 -1.70 -11.44 25.18
N ASP A 92 -2.24 -11.15 23.99
CA ASP A 92 -2.13 -12.04 22.84
C ASP A 92 -0.95 -11.68 21.91
N ARG A 93 -0.42 -10.45 22.01
CA ARG A 93 0.71 -9.98 21.20
C ARG A 93 2.00 -10.71 21.55
N VAL A 94 2.68 -11.18 20.51
CA VAL A 94 4.03 -11.77 20.58
C VAL A 94 5.09 -10.77 20.14
N ASP A 95 4.83 -10.08 19.03
CA ASP A 95 5.77 -9.13 18.41
C ASP A 95 5.01 -8.16 17.49
N ASP A 96 5.65 -7.07 17.08
CA ASP A 96 5.16 -6.16 16.05
C ASP A 96 6.23 -5.72 15.06
N HIS A 97 5.80 -5.48 13.82
CA HIS A 97 6.64 -5.03 12.73
C HIS A 97 6.04 -3.79 12.08
N ASN A 98 6.80 -2.69 12.15
CA ASN A 98 6.46 -1.41 11.53
C ASN A 98 7.01 -1.38 10.10
N GLN A 99 6.13 -1.16 9.13
CA GLN A 99 6.49 -1.12 7.71
C GLN A 99 6.12 0.24 7.13
N TRP A 100 7.13 0.94 6.62
CA TRP A 100 6.97 2.20 5.90
C TRP A 100 7.43 2.05 4.46
N VAL A 101 6.55 2.31 3.50
CA VAL A 101 6.89 2.23 2.07
C VAL A 101 6.82 3.62 1.46
N ALA A 102 7.98 4.25 1.24
CA ALA A 102 8.05 5.66 0.85
C ALA A 102 7.30 6.01 -0.45
N ARG A 103 7.13 5.06 -1.37
CA ARG A 103 6.51 5.25 -2.69
C ARG A 103 5.68 4.02 -3.09
N MET A 104 4.59 3.77 -2.37
CA MET A 104 3.76 2.58 -2.61
C MET A 104 2.54 2.88 -3.48
N LEU A 105 1.84 3.97 -3.21
CA LEU A 105 0.54 4.26 -3.82
C LEU A 105 0.61 5.56 -4.61
N PRO A 106 0.34 5.54 -5.93
CA PRO A 106 0.28 6.77 -6.71
C PRO A 106 -0.92 7.62 -6.28
N GLU A 107 -0.70 8.91 -6.16
CA GLU A 107 -1.74 9.91 -5.87
C GLU A 107 -2.35 10.41 -7.19
N PHE A 108 -3.66 10.21 -7.34
CA PHE A 108 -4.43 10.71 -8.49
C PHE A 108 -4.99 12.10 -8.22
N TYR A 109 -4.17 13.12 -8.46
CA TYR A 109 -4.61 14.51 -8.38
C TYR A 109 -5.38 14.94 -9.66
N PRO A 110 -6.20 16.01 -9.59
CA PRO A 110 -6.87 16.56 -10.77
C PRO A 110 -5.88 16.88 -11.90
N GLY A 111 -6.14 16.33 -13.09
CA GLY A 111 -5.25 16.45 -14.24
C GLY A 111 -4.19 15.34 -14.39
N CYS A 112 -4.02 14.46 -13.40
CA CYS A 112 -3.10 13.32 -13.48
C CYS A 112 -3.36 12.44 -14.72
N ALA A 113 -4.62 12.13 -15.01
CA ALA A 113 -4.99 11.31 -16.17
C ALA A 113 -4.56 11.94 -17.52
N ALA A 114 -4.69 13.27 -17.66
CA ALA A 114 -4.26 13.98 -18.86
C ALA A 114 -2.73 13.94 -19.02
N GLU A 115 -1.99 14.10 -17.92
CA GLU A 115 -0.53 13.99 -17.91
C GLU A 115 -0.04 12.58 -18.23
N VAL A 116 -0.69 11.55 -17.66
CA VAL A 116 -0.41 10.14 -17.97
C VAL A 116 -0.70 9.85 -19.44
N ARG A 117 -1.84 10.28 -19.98
CA ARG A 117 -2.17 10.12 -21.40
C ARG A 117 -1.12 10.76 -22.31
N ARG A 118 -0.77 12.02 -22.04
CA ARG A 118 0.25 12.75 -22.79
C ARG A 118 1.61 12.04 -22.74
N PHE A 119 1.95 11.41 -21.60
CA PHE A 119 3.16 10.61 -21.48
C PHE A 119 3.10 9.32 -22.30
N LEU A 120 1.98 8.58 -22.23
CA LEU A 120 1.79 7.35 -22.99
C LEU A 120 1.83 7.60 -24.50
N ASP A 121 1.27 8.72 -24.97
CA ASP A 121 1.29 9.13 -26.38
C ASP A 121 2.72 9.42 -26.85
N ARG A 122 3.51 10.15 -26.05
CA ARG A 122 4.94 10.37 -26.32
C ARG A 122 5.74 9.07 -26.35
N GLN A 123 5.47 8.14 -25.43
CA GLN A 123 6.13 6.84 -25.40
C GLN A 123 5.76 6.00 -26.63
N ALA A 124 4.51 6.07 -27.10
CA ALA A 124 4.07 5.36 -28.30
C ALA A 124 4.69 5.94 -29.58
N ALA A 125 4.91 7.26 -29.65
CA ALA A 125 5.55 7.92 -30.78
C ALA A 125 7.09 7.81 -30.78
N SER A 126 7.70 7.44 -29.64
CA SER A 126 9.15 7.33 -29.51
C SER A 126 9.68 6.10 -30.26
N ARG A 127 10.73 6.29 -31.06
CA ARG A 127 11.51 5.20 -31.70
C ARG A 127 12.61 4.64 -30.78
N GLY A 128 12.67 5.07 -29.52
CA GLY A 128 13.66 4.62 -28.57
C GLY A 128 13.34 3.24 -28.00
N ARG A 129 14.38 2.50 -27.58
CA ARG A 129 14.27 1.17 -26.94
C ARG A 129 13.91 1.21 -25.45
N LEU A 130 13.56 2.39 -24.93
CA LEU A 130 13.21 2.58 -23.53
C LEU A 130 11.69 2.71 -23.39
N HIS A 131 11.09 1.78 -22.65
CA HIS A 131 9.67 1.80 -22.32
C HIS A 131 9.49 1.77 -20.82
N PHE A 132 8.60 2.63 -20.32
CA PHE A 132 8.17 2.68 -18.94
C PHE A 132 6.88 1.88 -18.79
N CYS A 133 6.82 1.07 -17.75
CA CYS A 133 5.65 0.35 -17.28
C CYS A 133 5.54 0.50 -15.76
N CYS A 134 4.33 0.64 -15.25
CA CYS A 134 4.01 0.76 -13.84
C CYS A 134 2.48 0.69 -13.67
N ASP A 135 2.02 0.45 -12.46
CA ASP A 135 0.59 0.45 -12.13
C ASP A 135 -0.09 1.79 -12.46
N TYR A 136 0.52 2.93 -12.13
CA TYR A 136 -0.05 4.26 -12.39
C TYR A 136 -0.20 4.60 -13.89
N LEU A 137 0.43 3.82 -14.78
CA LEU A 137 0.31 3.99 -16.24
C LEU A 137 -0.91 3.25 -16.82
N ALA A 138 -1.65 2.48 -16.01
CA ALA A 138 -2.87 1.79 -16.42
C ALA A 138 -3.95 1.85 -15.33
N GLN A 139 -3.70 1.18 -14.20
CA GLN A 139 -4.55 1.13 -13.01
C GLN A 139 -3.63 0.88 -11.81
N ALA A 140 -3.76 1.65 -10.72
CA ALA A 140 -2.93 1.56 -9.51
C ALA A 140 -3.21 0.30 -8.67
N LEU A 141 -3.15 -0.86 -9.30
CA LEU A 141 -3.28 -2.19 -8.74
C LEU A 141 -2.32 -3.11 -9.49
N VAL A 142 -2.08 -4.30 -8.92
CA VAL A 142 -1.21 -5.33 -9.50
C VAL A 142 -1.61 -5.68 -10.94
N THR A 143 -2.91 -5.69 -11.25
CA THR A 143 -3.41 -5.94 -12.61
C THR A 143 -2.99 -4.86 -13.60
N GLY A 144 -2.97 -3.60 -13.19
CA GLY A 144 -2.50 -2.50 -14.03
C GLY A 144 -0.98 -2.51 -14.20
N ALA A 145 -0.23 -2.89 -13.16
CA ALA A 145 1.21 -3.14 -13.29
C ALA A 145 1.48 -4.21 -14.36
N ALA A 146 0.80 -5.36 -14.28
CA ALA A 146 0.93 -6.44 -15.25
C ALA A 146 0.50 -6.02 -16.66
N ALA A 147 -0.63 -5.31 -16.80
CA ALA A 147 -1.12 -4.84 -18.09
C ALA A 147 -0.16 -3.85 -18.76
N SER A 148 0.37 -2.89 -18.01
CA SER A 148 1.34 -1.92 -18.52
C SER A 148 2.65 -2.59 -18.95
N GLY A 149 3.11 -3.60 -18.19
CA GLY A 149 4.29 -4.40 -18.53
C GLY A 149 4.09 -5.19 -19.82
N LYS A 150 2.94 -5.85 -19.98
CA LYS A 150 2.57 -6.57 -21.21
C LYS A 150 2.56 -5.64 -22.43
N ALA A 151 2.01 -4.43 -22.29
CA ALA A 151 1.98 -3.44 -23.36
C ALA A 151 3.38 -2.94 -23.74
N ALA A 152 4.26 -2.69 -22.76
CA ALA A 152 5.65 -2.30 -23.00
C ALA A 152 6.44 -3.41 -23.71
N ALA A 153 6.31 -4.66 -23.26
CA ALA A 153 6.95 -5.82 -23.88
C ALA A 153 6.50 -6.01 -25.34
N GLY A 154 5.20 -5.88 -25.62
CA GLY A 154 4.67 -5.98 -26.99
C GLY A 154 5.27 -4.94 -27.95
N ARG A 155 5.51 -3.71 -27.47
CA ARG A 155 6.15 -2.65 -28.27
C ARG A 155 7.61 -2.96 -28.58
N LEU A 156 8.35 -3.46 -27.60
CA LEU A 156 9.75 -3.87 -27.79
C LEU A 156 9.88 -4.98 -28.83
N VAL A 157 9.02 -5.99 -28.76
CA VAL A 157 9.01 -7.10 -29.74
C VAL A 157 8.69 -6.57 -31.15
N ALA A 158 7.72 -5.68 -31.29
CA ALA A 158 7.33 -5.10 -32.58
C ALA A 158 8.40 -4.17 -33.20
N GLN A 159 9.34 -3.64 -32.41
CA GLN A 159 10.45 -2.80 -32.89
C GLN A 159 11.71 -3.61 -33.23
N GLY A 160 11.82 -4.84 -32.73
CA GLY A 160 12.94 -5.75 -32.99
C GLY A 160 12.70 -6.74 -34.12
N ALA A 161 11.49 -6.78 -34.68
CA ALA A 161 11.11 -7.48 -35.91
C ALA A 161 11.13 -6.50 -37.08
#